data_AF-A0A7N0TMU9-F1
#
_entry.id   AF-A0A7N0TMU9-F1
#
_cell.length_a   1.000
_cell.length_b   1.000
_cell.length_c   1.000
_cell.angle_alpha   90.00
_cell.angle_beta   90.00
_cell.angle_gamma   90.00
#
_symmetry.space_group_name_H-M   'P 1'
#
loop_
_entity.id
_entity.type
_entity.pdbx_description
1 polymer ?
#
loop_
_entity_poly.entity_id
_entity_poly.type
_entity_poly.pdbx_seq_one_letter_code
_entity_poly.pdbx_strand_id
1 'polypeptide(L)' 'MENGAQTKPSPKRITREKVNGTTVNIGVSPSKVVITKLRLDKDRKSVLERWKSGRALSDKEKGSKFTAEEVMQSID' A
#
# COMPACT_ATOMS: atom_id res chain seq x y z
N MET A 1 -0.21 13.57 31.50
CA MET A 1 -0.10 12.42 30.57
C MET A 1 0.81 12.86 29.44
N GLU A 2 2.09 12.57 29.61
CA GLU A 2 3.19 12.97 28.75
C GLU A 2 3.13 12.15 27.47
N ASN A 3 2.72 12.76 26.35
CA ASN A 3 2.74 12.10 25.06
C ASN A 3 4.18 12.11 24.54
N GLY A 4 4.90 11.04 24.88
CA GLY A 4 6.25 10.76 24.41
C GLY A 4 6.35 10.90 22.90
N ALA A 5 7.35 11.66 22.47
CA ALA A 5 7.66 11.93 21.08
C ALA A 5 7.71 10.63 20.26
N GLN A 6 6.76 10.49 19.32
CA GLN A 6 6.75 9.36 18.41
C GLN A 6 7.94 9.52 17.44
N THR A 7 9.00 8.76 17.68
CA THR A 7 10.16 8.70 16.80
C THR A 7 9.71 8.25 15.40
N LYS A 8 10.03 9.05 14.37
CA LYS A 8 9.76 8.70 12.98
C LYS A 8 10.55 7.41 12.67
N PRO A 9 9.93 6.31 12.18
CA PRO A 9 10.70 5.18 11.71
C PRO A 9 11.43 5.60 10.43
N SER A 10 12.72 5.89 10.57
CA SER A 10 13.61 6.15 9.44
C SER A 10 13.60 4.93 8.51
N PRO A 11 13.34 5.09 7.19
CA PRO A 11 13.57 3.99 6.26
C PRO A 11 15.02 3.54 6.37
N LYS A 12 15.27 2.25 6.13
CA LYS A 12 16.62 1.65 6.12
C LYS A 12 17.50 2.53 5.22
N ARG A 13 18.47 3.24 5.81
CA ARG A 13 19.25 4.27 5.14
C ARG A 13 20.17 3.62 4.12
N ILE A 14 19.84 3.73 2.85
CA ILE A 14 20.74 3.38 1.75
C ILE A 14 21.66 4.59 1.55
N THR A 15 22.88 4.47 2.06
CA THR A 15 23.92 5.49 1.95
C THR A 15 25.03 4.98 1.05
N ARG A 16 25.57 5.87 0.23
CA ARG A 16 26.81 5.64 -0.51
C ARG A 16 27.87 6.58 0.01
N GLU A 17 29.09 6.07 0.12
CA GLU A 17 30.25 6.87 0.47
C GLU A 17 30.77 7.63 -0.76
N LYS A 18 31.04 8.92 -0.58
CA LYS A 18 31.70 9.77 -1.58
C LYS A 18 33.22 9.58 -1.45
N VAL A 19 33.98 9.90 -2.51
CA VAL A 19 35.46 9.78 -2.53
C VAL A 19 36.19 10.55 -1.40
N ASN A 20 35.51 11.48 -0.74
CA ASN A 20 36.02 12.26 0.40
C ASN A 20 35.52 11.73 1.76
N GLY A 21 34.99 10.50 1.82
CA GLY A 21 34.57 9.83 3.06
C GLY A 21 33.21 10.25 3.62
N THR A 22 32.48 11.17 2.98
CA THR A 22 31.14 11.55 3.46
C THR A 22 30.07 10.60 2.93
N THR A 23 29.12 10.19 3.78
CA THR A 23 27.99 9.38 3.36
C THR A 23 26.87 10.24 2.82
N VAL A 24 26.47 10.01 1.57
CA VAL A 24 25.32 10.68 0.94
C VAL A 24 24.18 9.68 0.80
N ASN A 25 22.95 10.16 1.04
CA ASN A 25 21.74 9.36 0.88
C ASN A 25 21.46 9.17 -0.61
N ILE A 26 21.22 7.94 -1.04
CA ILE A 26 20.75 7.68 -2.41
C ILE A 26 19.22 7.77 -2.42
N GLY A 27 18.67 8.51 -3.38
CA GLY A 27 17.24 8.52 -3.65
C GLY A 27 16.79 7.19 -4.24
N VAL A 28 15.82 6.53 -3.61
CA VAL A 28 15.21 5.30 -4.12
C VAL A 28 13.78 5.59 -4.54
N SER A 29 13.42 5.13 -5.73
CA SER A 29 12.05 5.24 -6.24
C SER A 29 11.08 4.43 -5.35
N PRO A 30 9.91 4.99 -4.98
CA PRO A 30 8.95 4.33 -4.10
C PRO A 30 8.42 3.00 -4.66
N SER A 31 8.43 2.81 -5.98
CA SER A 31 8.01 1.54 -6.61
C SER A 31 9.01 0.39 -6.45
N LYS A 32 10.26 0.70 -6.05
CA LYS A 32 11.33 -0.30 -5.83
C LYS A 32 11.49 -0.67 -4.35
N VAL A 33 10.59 -0.21 -3.48
CA VAL A 33 10.63 -0.48 -2.04
C VAL A 33 9.31 -1.07 -1.55
N VAL A 34 9.41 -1.97 -0.57
CA VAL A 34 8.24 -2.60 0.09
C VAL A 34 8.04 -1.97 1.46
N ILE A 35 6.80 -1.59 1.78
CA ILE A 35 6.45 -0.97 3.05
C ILE A 35 6.29 -2.05 4.12
N THR A 36 7.11 -2.01 5.17
CA THR A 36 7.15 -3.04 6.23
C THR A 36 6.36 -2.66 7.48
N LYS A 37 6.31 -1.37 7.84
CA LYS A 37 5.56 -0.85 8.99
C LYS A 37 4.87 0.44 8.59
N LEU A 38 3.56 0.52 8.82
CA LEU A 38 2.76 1.72 8.58
C LEU A 38 2.54 2.48 9.89
N ARG A 39 2.68 3.80 9.84
CA ARG A 39 2.28 4.67 10.94
C ARG A 39 0.80 5.01 10.78
N LEU A 40 -0.06 4.61 11.72
CA LEU A 40 -1.51 4.75 11.59
C LEU A 40 -2.01 6.05 12.23
N ASP A 41 -1.96 7.13 11.46
CA ASP A 41 -2.57 8.42 11.81
C ASP A 41 -4.08 8.42 11.48
N LYS A 42 -4.85 9.38 12.03
CA LYS A 42 -6.32 9.48 11.84
C LYS A 42 -6.71 9.46 10.35
N ASP A 43 -6.04 10.26 9.54
CA ASP A 43 -6.33 10.35 8.10
C ASP A 43 -5.82 9.13 7.32
N ARG A 44 -4.78 8.45 7.81
CA ARG A 44 -4.30 7.22 7.16
C ARG A 44 -5.29 6.08 7.35
N LYS A 45 -5.96 6.02 8.50
CA LYS A 45 -7.06 5.05 8.73
C LYS A 45 -8.24 5.31 7.79
N SER A 46 -8.67 6.56 7.62
CA SER A 46 -9.80 6.87 6.74
C SER A 46 -9.51 6.54 5.26
N VAL A 47 -8.29 6.81 4.78
CA VAL A 47 -7.88 6.44 3.42
C VAL A 47 -7.82 4.92 3.24
N LEU A 48 -7.31 4.18 4.22
CA LEU A 48 -7.26 2.71 4.16
C LEU A 48 -8.66 2.10 4.11
N GLU A 49 -9.59 2.56 4.94
CA GLU A 49 -10.97 2.07 4.93
C GLU A 49 -11.68 2.39 3.61
N ARG A 50 -11.49 3.61 3.07
CA ARG A 50 -12.01 3.96 1.74
C ARG A 50 -11.47 3.04 0.65
N TRP A 51 -10.18 2.74 0.67
CA TRP A 51 -9.56 1.89 -0.35
C TRP A 51 -9.99 0.43 -0.26
N LYS A 52 -10.15 -0.10 0.96
CA LYS A 52 -10.70 -1.45 1.19
C LYS A 52 -12.10 -1.58 0.60
N SER A 53 -12.99 -0.62 0.90
CA SER A 53 -14.36 -0.62 0.38
C SER A 53 -14.40 -0.52 -1.15
N GLY A 54 -13.59 0.35 -1.74
CA GLY A 54 -13.51 0.48 -3.20
C GLY A 54 -13.02 -0.80 -3.90
N ARG A 55 -12.10 -1.56 -3.28
CA ARG A 55 -11.60 -2.83 -3.81
C ARG A 55 -12.61 -3.96 -3.68
N ALA A 56 -13.31 -4.05 -2.55
CA ALA A 56 -14.34 -5.07 -2.32
C ALA A 56 -15.49 -4.99 -3.35
N LEU A 57 -15.85 -3.77 -3.77
CA LEU A 57 -16.85 -3.56 -4.82
C LEU A 57 -16.35 -4.04 -6.19
N SER A 58 -15.10 -3.71 -6.55
CA SER A 58 -14.51 -4.12 -7.82
C SER A 58 -14.27 -5.64 -7.94
N ASP A 59 -14.02 -6.32 -6.82
CA ASP A 59 -13.83 -7.78 -6.81
C ASP A 59 -15.17 -8.52 -6.95
N LYS A 60 -16.25 -7.98 -6.36
CA LYS A 60 -17.61 -8.53 -6.51
C LYS A 60 -18.13 -8.40 -7.94
N GLU A 61 -17.79 -7.31 -8.62
CA GLU A 61 -18.23 -7.04 -10.00
C GLU A 61 -17.52 -7.92 -11.05
N LYS A 62 -16.29 -8.39 -10.76
CA LYS A 62 -15.56 -9.32 -11.62
C LYS A 62 -15.89 -10.79 -11.36
N GLY A 63 -16.44 -11.14 -10.18
CA GLY A 63 -16.79 -12.50 -9.80
C GLY A 63 -18.20 -12.97 -10.22
N SER A 64 -19.02 -12.12 -10.83
CA SER A 64 -20.46 -12.39 -11.08
C SER A 64 -20.86 -12.38 -12.56
N LYS A 65 -19.93 -12.32 -13.51
CA LYS A 65 -20.30 -12.17 -14.94
C LYS A 65 -20.66 -13.44 -15.68
N PHE A 66 -20.55 -14.61 -15.07
CA PHE A 66 -21.14 -15.84 -15.62
C PHE A 66 -21.61 -16.71 -14.46
N THR A 67 -22.91 -16.73 -14.20
CA THR A 67 -23.52 -17.87 -13.51
C THR A 67 -23.70 -18.98 -14.56
N ALA A 68 -23.40 -20.23 -14.20
CA ALA A 68 -23.42 -21.35 -15.14
C ALA A 68 -24.83 -21.61 -15.73
N GLU A 69 -25.88 -21.13 -15.06
CA GLU A 69 -27.28 -21.30 -15.46
C GLU A 69 -27.69 -20.41 -16.64
N GLU A 70 -27.16 -19.17 -16.75
CA GLU A 70 -27.48 -18.26 -17.87
C GLU A 70 -26.84 -18.70 -19.20
N VAL A 71 -25.71 -19.42 -19.17
CA VAL A 71 -25.05 -19.91 -20.38
C VAL A 71 -25.81 -21.10 -21.00
N MET A 72 -26.56 -21.87 -20.20
CA MET A 72 -27.32 -23.03 -20.68
C MET A 72 -28.69 -22.68 -21.29
N GLN A 73 -29.25 -21.50 -20.98
CA GLN A 73 -30.58 -21.09 -21.46
C GLN A 73 -30.60 -20.46 -22.86
N SER A 74 -29.47 -20.43 -23.58
CA SER A 74 -29.40 -19.87 -24.95
C SER A 74 -29.24 -20.92 -26.06
N ILE A 75 -29.57 -22.19 -25.78
CA ILE A 75 -29.71 -23.25 -26.80
C ILE A 75 -31.17 -23.73 -26.78
N ASP A 76 -32.02 -23.02 -27.50
CA ASP A 76 -33.29 -23.49 -28.09
C ASP A 76 -33.50 -22.76 -29.42
#